data_AF-A0A931D530-F1
#
_entry.id   AF-A0A931D530-F1
#
_cell.length_a   1.000
_cell.length_b   1.000
_cell.length_c   1.000
_cell.angle_alpha   90.00
_cell.angle_beta   90.00
_cell.angle_gamma   90.00
#
_symmetry.space_group_name_H-M   'P 1'
#
loop_
_entity.id
_entity.type
_entity.pdbx_description
1 polymer ?
#
loop_
_entity_poly.entity_id
_entity_poly.type
_entity_poly.pdbx_seq_one_letter_code
_entity_poly.pdbx_strand_id
1 'polypeptide(L)'
;MLGINFNAAEEAAKSLRTATADLRSQRSKLQEQRDGLHAQREALYLQALSKADAKQFLFDYIDAWAQQYLERGKLDDLFQMIAAPKRDQDFAKANNLAVPHLCLRDVETVLASGEMPKGQAIFSAFPLPIFGDGIAQMHAGYIGAACFLFGDLVKAKLGQYFDARYPEPNPDAVGAPVAERRALIQELDRQLGELGSGINQIDAKLRQLGVREPHRLPGGA
;
A
#
# COMPACT_ATOMS: atom_id res chain seq x y z
N MET A 1 20.64 -63.27 1.26
CA MET A 1 21.02 -62.29 0.23
C MET A 1 19.79 -61.47 -0.11
N LEU A 2 19.83 -60.14 0.05
CA LEU A 2 18.77 -59.27 -0.47
C LEU A 2 19.04 -59.04 -1.95
N GLY A 3 18.33 -59.76 -2.81
CA GLY A 3 18.44 -59.61 -4.26
C GLY A 3 17.82 -58.28 -4.70
N ILE A 4 18.64 -57.23 -4.78
CA ILE A 4 18.22 -55.94 -5.34
C ILE A 4 17.86 -56.19 -6.81
N ASN A 5 16.59 -56.02 -7.17
CA ASN A 5 16.15 -56.10 -8.55
C ASN A 5 16.52 -54.80 -9.28
N PHE A 6 17.76 -54.74 -9.76
CA PHE A 6 18.34 -53.55 -10.40
C PHE A 6 17.49 -53.03 -11.58
N ASN A 7 16.85 -53.91 -12.35
CA ASN A 7 15.96 -53.50 -13.45
C ASN A 7 14.75 -52.70 -12.95
N ALA A 8 14.14 -53.10 -11.85
CA ALA A 8 13.01 -52.37 -11.25
C ALA A 8 13.45 -51.01 -10.68
N ALA A 9 14.65 -50.94 -10.11
CA ALA A 9 15.23 -49.67 -9.64
C ALA A 9 15.57 -48.72 -10.80
N GLU A 10 16.07 -49.25 -11.91
CA GLU A 10 16.39 -48.46 -13.11
C GLU A 10 15.13 -47.87 -13.76
N GLU A 11 14.07 -48.67 -13.93
CA GLU A 11 12.79 -48.18 -14.48
C GLU A 11 12.13 -47.15 -13.56
N ALA A 12 12.14 -47.36 -12.24
CA ALA A 12 11.66 -46.35 -11.29
C ALA A 12 12.47 -45.04 -11.39
N ALA A 13 13.79 -45.11 -11.56
CA ALA A 13 14.64 -43.94 -11.74
C ALA A 13 14.40 -43.22 -13.08
N LYS A 14 14.13 -43.96 -14.17
CA LYS A 14 13.70 -43.38 -15.46
C LYS A 14 12.36 -42.65 -15.31
N SER A 15 11.34 -43.32 -14.74
CA SER A 15 10.02 -42.71 -14.52
C SER A 15 10.09 -41.43 -13.68
N LEU A 16 10.90 -41.43 -12.61
CA LEU A 16 11.11 -40.25 -11.75
C LEU A 16 11.76 -39.08 -12.51
N ARG A 17 12.75 -39.37 -13.38
CA ARG A 17 13.40 -38.35 -14.21
C ARG A 17 12.43 -37.74 -15.22
N THR A 18 11.62 -38.55 -15.90
CA THR A 18 10.58 -38.08 -16.83
C THR A 18 9.56 -37.20 -16.13
N ALA A 19 8.96 -37.67 -15.02
CA ALA A 19 8.00 -36.89 -14.24
C ALA A 19 8.58 -35.56 -13.72
N THR A 20 9.85 -35.55 -13.33
CA THR A 20 10.57 -34.32 -12.93
C THR A 20 10.75 -33.35 -14.10
N ALA A 21 11.09 -33.86 -15.29
CA ALA A 21 11.25 -33.04 -16.50
C ALA A 21 9.91 -32.45 -16.95
N ASP A 22 8.83 -33.24 -16.91
CA ASP A 22 7.48 -32.80 -17.26
C ASP A 22 6.98 -31.69 -16.32
N LEU A 23 7.13 -31.88 -15.00
CA LEU A 23 6.78 -30.87 -14.01
C LEU A 23 7.58 -29.58 -14.21
N ARG A 24 8.90 -29.66 -14.49
CA ARG A 24 9.72 -28.48 -14.81
C ARG A 24 9.27 -27.78 -16.10
N SER A 25 8.88 -28.54 -17.14
CA SER A 25 8.35 -27.99 -18.39
C SER A 25 7.01 -27.28 -18.16
N GLN A 26 6.09 -27.89 -17.42
CA GLN A 26 4.81 -27.28 -17.04
C GLN A 26 5.02 -26.01 -16.23
N ARG A 27 5.95 -26.01 -15.26
CA ARG A 27 6.32 -24.83 -14.49
C ARG A 27 6.83 -23.69 -15.37
N SER A 28 7.70 -23.97 -16.34
CA SER A 28 8.21 -22.96 -17.29
C SER A 28 7.06 -22.31 -18.04
N LYS A 29 6.15 -23.13 -18.59
CA LYS A 29 4.96 -22.63 -19.33
C LYS A 29 4.04 -21.77 -18.47
N LEU A 30 3.76 -22.16 -17.22
CA LEU A 30 2.98 -21.33 -16.29
C LEU A 30 3.70 -20.04 -15.92
N GLN A 31 5.03 -20.08 -15.78
CA GLN A 31 5.85 -18.90 -15.50
C GLN A 31 5.85 -17.93 -16.69
N GLU A 32 6.03 -18.42 -17.93
CA GLU A 32 5.98 -17.64 -19.17
C GLU A 32 4.60 -16.98 -19.35
N GLN A 33 3.51 -17.73 -19.09
CA GLN A 33 2.14 -17.18 -19.08
C GLN A 33 1.98 -16.08 -18.02
N ARG A 34 2.47 -16.30 -16.80
CA ARG A 34 2.39 -15.31 -15.71
C ARG A 34 3.15 -14.04 -16.04
N ASP A 35 4.34 -14.14 -16.61
CA ASP A 35 5.15 -13.00 -17.02
C ASP A 35 4.47 -12.23 -18.17
N GLY A 36 3.82 -12.94 -19.10
CA GLY A 36 2.97 -12.34 -20.14
C GLY A 36 1.74 -11.60 -19.60
N LEU A 37 1.05 -12.14 -18.60
CA LEU A 37 -0.08 -11.45 -17.95
C LEU A 37 0.37 -10.24 -17.12
N HIS A 38 1.52 -10.32 -16.44
CA HIS A 38 2.12 -9.16 -15.77
C HIS A 38 2.43 -8.03 -16.76
N ALA A 39 3.01 -8.34 -17.92
CA ALA A 39 3.29 -7.34 -18.96
C ALA A 39 2.00 -6.69 -19.52
N GLN A 40 0.93 -7.48 -19.71
CA GLN A 40 -0.38 -6.95 -20.13
C GLN A 40 -0.99 -6.03 -19.06
N ARG A 41 -0.92 -6.42 -17.78
CA ARG A 41 -1.42 -5.61 -16.66
C ARG A 41 -0.67 -4.29 -16.55
N GLU A 42 0.65 -4.32 -16.68
CA GLU A 42 1.49 -3.12 -16.65
C GLU A 42 1.19 -2.19 -17.84
N ALA A 43 1.01 -2.74 -19.04
CA ALA A 43 0.61 -1.97 -20.21
C ALA A 43 -0.73 -1.24 -20.02
N LEU A 44 -1.69 -1.82 -19.29
CA LEU A 44 -2.95 -1.15 -18.94
C LEU A 44 -2.74 0.01 -17.96
N TYR A 45 -1.86 -0.14 -16.96
CA TYR A 45 -1.52 0.96 -16.04
C TYR A 45 -0.80 2.12 -16.74
N LEU A 46 0.02 1.83 -17.76
CA LEU A 46 0.85 2.83 -18.46
C LEU A 46 0.18 3.51 -19.67
N GLN A 47 -1.04 3.12 -20.06
CA GLN A 47 -1.79 3.78 -21.13
C GLN A 47 -2.04 5.27 -20.82
N ALA A 48 -1.92 6.15 -21.82
CA ALA A 48 -2.21 7.58 -21.63
C ALA A 48 -3.70 7.81 -21.30
N LEU A 49 -3.98 8.80 -20.45
CA LEU A 49 -5.32 9.10 -19.93
C LEU A 49 -6.04 10.14 -20.80
N SER A 50 -7.38 10.10 -20.82
CA SER A 50 -8.17 11.25 -21.28
C SER A 50 -8.01 12.43 -20.31
N LYS A 51 -8.35 13.66 -20.72
CA LYS A 51 -8.31 14.81 -19.80
C LYS A 51 -9.22 14.61 -18.58
N ALA A 52 -10.40 14.03 -18.79
CA ALA A 52 -11.35 13.71 -17.73
C ALA A 52 -10.78 12.66 -16.75
N ASP A 53 -10.25 11.55 -17.28
CA ASP A 53 -9.63 10.50 -16.46
C ASP A 53 -8.39 11.01 -15.70
N ALA A 54 -7.55 11.84 -16.32
CA ALA A 54 -6.37 12.42 -15.68
C ALA A 54 -6.74 13.36 -14.52
N LYS A 55 -7.79 14.17 -14.69
CA LYS A 55 -8.33 15.03 -13.62
C LYS A 55 -8.91 14.19 -12.48
N GLN A 56 -9.70 13.17 -12.81
CA GLN A 56 -10.28 12.27 -11.81
C GLN A 56 -9.20 11.47 -11.08
N PHE A 57 -8.16 10.99 -11.77
CA PHE A 57 -7.03 10.29 -11.17
C PHE A 57 -6.30 11.15 -10.11
N LEU A 58 -6.11 12.45 -10.39
CA LEU A 58 -5.54 13.39 -9.42
C LEU A 58 -6.44 13.57 -8.19
N PHE A 59 -7.76 13.54 -8.36
CA PHE A 59 -8.72 13.67 -7.27
C PHE A 59 -8.83 12.38 -6.45
N ASP A 60 -8.91 11.21 -7.10
CA ASP A 60 -8.83 9.88 -6.50
C ASP A 60 -7.57 9.75 -5.63
N TYR A 61 -6.42 10.29 -6.08
CA TYR A 61 -5.17 10.28 -5.33
C TYR A 61 -5.21 11.15 -4.05
N ILE A 62 -5.84 12.33 -4.11
CA ILE A 62 -6.08 13.18 -2.94
C ILE A 62 -6.99 12.47 -1.94
N ASP A 63 -8.08 11.88 -2.43
CA ASP A 63 -9.07 11.22 -1.58
C ASP A 63 -8.51 9.92 -0.96
N ALA A 64 -7.62 9.20 -1.64
CA ALA A 64 -6.88 8.07 -1.07
C ALA A 64 -5.96 8.49 0.09
N TRP A 65 -5.29 9.64 0.00
CA TRP A 65 -4.49 10.18 1.11
C TRP A 65 -5.35 10.68 2.28
N ALA A 66 -6.51 11.27 1.99
CA ALA A 66 -7.50 11.63 3.01
C ALA A 66 -8.02 10.39 3.77
N GLN A 67 -8.31 9.31 3.04
CA GLN A 67 -8.77 8.04 3.62
C GLN A 67 -7.69 7.38 4.50
N GLN A 68 -6.41 7.40 4.10
CA GLN A 68 -5.34 6.91 4.98
C GLN A 68 -5.22 7.69 6.29
N TYR A 69 -5.55 9.00 6.28
CA TYR A 69 -5.59 9.79 7.50
C TYR A 69 -6.76 9.39 8.42
N LEU A 70 -7.92 9.01 7.89
CA LEU A 70 -9.01 8.44 8.69
C LEU A 70 -8.64 7.08 9.30
N GLU A 71 -8.01 6.19 8.52
CA GLU A 71 -7.69 4.83 8.95
C GLU A 71 -6.52 4.74 9.94
N ARG A 72 -5.60 5.71 9.92
CA ARG A 72 -4.33 5.68 10.69
C ARG A 72 -4.13 6.89 11.60
N GLY A 73 -5.00 7.89 11.48
CA GLY A 73 -5.00 9.08 12.31
C GLY A 73 -5.46 8.78 13.74
N LYS A 74 -5.31 9.80 14.60
CA LYS A 74 -5.63 9.72 16.02
C LYS A 74 -6.71 10.73 16.41
N LEU A 75 -7.73 10.87 15.55
CA LEU A 75 -8.86 11.77 15.80
C LEU A 75 -9.70 11.32 16.99
N ASP A 76 -9.96 10.02 17.13
CA ASP A 76 -10.72 9.50 18.27
C ASP A 76 -9.93 9.68 19.59
N ASP A 77 -8.62 9.42 19.59
CA ASP A 77 -7.74 9.74 20.73
C ASP A 77 -7.81 11.24 21.07
N LEU A 78 -7.78 12.13 20.07
CA LEU A 78 -7.93 13.58 20.26
C LEU A 78 -9.29 13.95 20.88
N PHE A 79 -10.39 13.38 20.38
CA PHE A 79 -11.72 13.62 20.92
C PHE A 79 -11.84 13.14 22.36
N GLN A 80 -11.28 11.97 22.70
CA GLN A 80 -11.23 11.47 24.07
C GLN A 80 -10.38 12.39 24.99
N MET A 81 -9.23 12.89 24.51
CA MET A 81 -8.40 13.83 25.27
C MET A 81 -9.07 15.19 25.51
N ILE A 82 -9.91 15.66 24.58
CA ILE A 82 -10.70 16.90 24.73
C ILE A 82 -11.91 16.68 25.64
N ALA A 83 -12.58 15.53 25.53
CA ALA A 83 -13.78 15.20 26.31
C ALA A 83 -13.47 14.89 27.78
N ALA A 84 -12.30 14.30 28.06
CA ALA A 84 -11.82 13.98 29.41
C ALA A 84 -10.48 14.68 29.71
N PRO A 85 -10.46 16.02 29.78
CA PRO A 85 -9.22 16.77 29.95
C PRO A 85 -8.59 16.49 31.32
N LYS A 86 -7.26 16.35 31.32
CA LYS A 86 -6.43 16.14 32.51
C LYS A 86 -5.11 16.84 32.30
N ARG A 87 -4.65 17.56 33.32
CA ARG A 87 -3.22 17.75 33.62
C ARG A 87 -3.04 18.32 35.02
N ASP A 88 -2.96 17.40 35.98
CA ASP A 88 -2.33 17.63 37.27
C ASP A 88 -1.91 16.27 37.85
N GLN A 89 -0.63 16.14 38.22
CA GLN A 89 -0.22 15.39 39.42
C GLN A 89 0.77 16.31 40.14
N ASP A 90 0.42 16.74 41.37
CA ASP A 90 0.63 18.10 41.93
C ASP A 90 1.31 19.12 40.99
N PHE A 91 0.47 19.62 40.09
CA PHE A 91 0.71 20.32 38.83
C PHE A 91 2.01 20.00 38.12
N ALA A 92 2.08 18.78 37.60
CA ALA A 92 2.82 18.52 36.38
C ALA A 92 4.35 18.76 36.44
N LYS A 93 5.11 18.42 37.50
CA LYS A 93 4.88 18.55 38.95
C LYS A 93 5.66 19.79 39.36
N ALA A 94 4.96 20.82 39.85
CA ALA A 94 5.37 22.23 39.83
C ALA A 94 5.79 22.85 38.47
N ASN A 95 6.46 22.15 37.55
CA ASN A 95 7.09 22.76 36.36
C ASN A 95 7.19 21.89 35.07
N ASN A 96 8.13 20.93 35.01
CA ASN A 96 8.72 20.48 33.72
C ASN A 96 8.26 19.09 33.25
N LEU A 97 7.05 19.10 32.69
CA LEU A 97 6.23 18.01 32.14
C LEU A 97 6.85 16.97 31.18
N ALA A 98 6.44 15.72 31.38
CA ALA A 98 6.32 14.70 30.33
C ALA A 98 5.30 13.59 30.71
N VAL A 99 4.07 13.47 30.17
CA VAL A 99 3.13 14.46 29.58
C VAL A 99 1.68 13.91 29.78
N PRO A 100 0.96 14.24 30.87
CA PRO A 100 -0.39 13.71 31.13
C PRO A 100 -1.49 14.64 30.57
N HIS A 101 -1.86 14.47 29.28
CA HIS A 101 -2.97 15.09 28.50
C HIS A 101 -3.23 16.62 28.57
N LEU A 102 -4.24 17.13 27.86
CA LEU A 102 -4.63 18.56 27.84
C LEU A 102 -5.49 18.89 29.08
N CYS A 103 -5.27 20.03 29.76
CA CYS A 103 -6.22 20.54 30.77
C CYS A 103 -6.91 21.84 30.37
N LEU A 104 -7.97 22.22 31.08
CA LEU A 104 -8.74 23.44 30.80
C LEU A 104 -7.86 24.71 30.86
N ARG A 105 -6.92 24.78 31.81
CA ARG A 105 -5.96 25.89 31.94
C ARG A 105 -5.04 26.03 30.70
N ASP A 106 -4.72 24.92 30.04
CA ASP A 106 -3.92 24.94 28.81
C ASP A 106 -4.73 25.58 27.66
N VAL A 107 -6.03 25.26 27.57
CA VAL A 107 -6.96 25.87 26.60
C VAL A 107 -7.15 27.36 26.89
N GLU A 108 -7.38 27.73 28.15
CA GLU A 108 -7.52 29.13 28.57
C GLU A 108 -6.25 29.94 28.29
N THR A 109 -5.06 29.34 28.39
CA THR A 109 -3.78 29.98 28.02
C THR A 109 -3.77 30.35 26.53
N VAL A 110 -4.10 29.41 25.65
CA VAL A 110 -4.17 29.66 24.19
C VAL A 110 -5.22 30.74 23.87
N LEU A 111 -6.37 30.73 24.55
CA LEU A 111 -7.42 31.73 24.35
C LEU A 111 -7.03 33.13 24.85
N ALA A 112 -6.24 33.23 25.92
CA ALA A 112 -5.88 34.51 26.54
C ALA A 112 -4.64 35.18 25.92
N SER A 113 -3.60 34.40 25.56
CA SER A 113 -2.34 34.95 25.02
C SER A 113 -1.94 34.42 23.65
N GLY A 114 -2.60 33.38 23.13
CA GLY A 114 -2.17 32.69 21.90
C GLY A 114 -0.89 31.86 22.06
N GLU A 115 -0.34 31.77 23.28
CA GLU A 115 0.91 31.05 23.53
C GLU A 115 0.68 29.53 23.60
N MET A 116 1.69 28.77 23.17
CA MET A 116 1.63 27.31 23.27
C MET A 116 1.71 26.88 24.74
N PRO A 117 0.82 25.99 25.23
CA PRO A 117 0.88 25.51 26.61
C PRO A 117 2.17 24.74 26.90
N LYS A 118 2.56 24.68 28.18
CA LYS A 118 3.83 24.06 28.59
C LYS A 118 3.80 22.53 28.37
N GLY A 119 4.87 22.01 27.75
CA GLY A 119 5.08 20.58 27.48
C GLY A 119 4.92 20.25 26.00
N GLN A 120 5.97 19.70 25.37
CA GLN A 120 6.08 19.60 23.90
C GLN A 120 5.12 18.59 23.23
N ALA A 121 4.49 17.69 23.99
CA ALA A 121 3.66 16.59 23.46
C ALA A 121 2.29 16.51 24.17
N ILE A 122 1.54 17.61 24.17
CA ILE A 122 0.23 17.74 24.86
C ILE A 122 -0.73 16.59 24.50
N PHE A 123 -0.73 16.16 23.25
CA PHE A 123 -1.61 15.13 22.70
C PHE A 123 -0.92 13.77 22.45
N SER A 124 0.16 13.47 23.19
CA SER A 124 1.03 12.30 22.93
C SER A 124 1.70 12.30 21.54
N ALA A 125 1.68 13.45 20.87
CA ALA A 125 2.38 13.79 19.64
C ALA A 125 2.73 15.29 19.68
N PHE A 126 3.67 15.73 18.83
CA PHE A 126 3.93 17.15 18.53
C PHE A 126 2.65 17.85 17.98
N PRO A 127 2.54 19.20 18.01
CA PRO A 127 1.30 19.90 18.34
C PRO A 127 0.09 19.59 17.45
N LEU A 128 -1.07 19.37 18.10
CA LEU A 128 -2.36 18.91 17.56
C LEU A 128 -2.23 17.67 16.62
N PRO A 129 -2.70 16.48 17.03
CA PRO A 129 -2.54 15.23 16.28
C PRO A 129 -3.38 15.20 14.98
N ILE A 130 -4.11 16.29 14.70
CA ILE A 130 -4.49 16.75 13.37
C ILE A 130 -3.34 16.54 12.37
N PHE A 131 -2.10 16.78 12.77
CA PHE A 131 -0.88 16.67 11.95
C PHE A 131 0.06 15.51 12.37
N GLY A 132 -0.47 14.51 13.10
CA GLY A 132 0.30 13.75 14.11
C GLY A 132 1.43 12.80 13.67
N ASP A 133 2.26 12.46 14.66
CA ASP A 133 3.53 11.71 14.54
C ASP A 133 3.43 10.27 13.99
N GLY A 134 2.22 9.72 13.78
CA GLY A 134 2.04 8.46 13.04
C GLY A 134 2.53 8.51 11.60
N ILE A 135 2.71 9.73 11.05
CA ILE A 135 3.22 9.99 9.69
C ILE A 135 4.74 10.24 9.73
N ALA A 136 5.40 10.34 10.90
CA ALA A 136 6.81 10.72 11.01
C ALA A 136 7.81 9.75 10.37
N GLN A 137 7.40 8.51 10.05
CA GLN A 137 8.23 7.54 9.30
C GLN A 137 7.98 7.55 7.78
N MET A 138 7.06 8.39 7.29
CA MET A 138 6.95 8.73 5.87
C MET A 138 7.42 10.17 5.70
N HIS A 139 8.46 10.40 4.88
CA HIS A 139 8.92 11.74 4.50
C HIS A 139 7.92 12.43 3.54
N ALA A 140 6.72 12.67 4.07
CA ALA A 140 5.52 13.23 3.46
C ALA A 140 4.57 13.77 4.57
N GLY A 141 5.15 14.21 5.71
CA GLY A 141 4.54 14.21 7.06
C GLY A 141 3.17 14.86 7.27
N TYR A 142 2.68 15.66 6.32
CA TYR A 142 1.40 16.38 6.43
C TYR A 142 0.42 16.11 5.29
N ILE A 143 0.77 15.28 4.29
CA ILE A 143 -0.06 15.16 3.08
C ILE A 143 -1.43 14.55 3.37
N GLY A 144 -1.52 13.46 4.15
CA GLY A 144 -2.79 12.84 4.51
C GLY A 144 -3.72 13.79 5.29
N ALA A 145 -3.17 14.50 6.27
CA ALA A 145 -3.91 15.50 7.05
C ALA A 145 -4.40 16.68 6.17
N ALA A 146 -3.54 17.19 5.28
CA ALA A 146 -3.90 18.27 4.36
C ALA A 146 -4.97 17.83 3.34
N CYS A 147 -4.86 16.61 2.81
CA CYS A 147 -5.87 16.01 1.95
C CYS A 147 -7.19 15.75 2.69
N PHE A 148 -7.16 15.34 3.96
CA PHE A 148 -8.37 15.15 4.75
C PHE A 148 -9.09 16.47 5.09
N LEU A 149 -8.37 17.46 5.60
CA LEU A 149 -8.96 18.72 6.09
C LEU A 149 -9.31 19.70 4.95
N PHE A 150 -8.52 19.69 3.89
CA PHE A 150 -8.61 20.68 2.80
C PHE A 150 -8.77 20.04 1.41
N GLY A 151 -8.99 18.72 1.32
CA GLY A 151 -9.06 17.97 0.07
C GLY A 151 -10.00 18.59 -0.95
N ASP A 152 -11.22 18.95 -0.56
CA ASP A 152 -12.19 19.56 -1.47
C ASP A 152 -11.76 20.95 -1.96
N LEU A 153 -11.12 21.76 -1.11
CA LEU A 153 -10.57 23.07 -1.49
C LEU A 153 -9.36 22.91 -2.44
N VAL A 154 -8.53 21.89 -2.21
CA VAL A 154 -7.39 21.54 -3.06
C VAL A 154 -7.88 21.02 -4.41
N LYS A 155 -8.82 20.07 -4.43
CA LYS A 155 -9.46 19.55 -5.66
C LYS A 155 -10.14 20.67 -6.45
N ALA A 156 -10.86 21.60 -5.80
CA ALA A 156 -11.47 22.74 -6.49
C ALA A 156 -10.43 23.66 -7.16
N LYS A 157 -9.38 24.06 -6.45
CA LYS A 157 -8.31 24.94 -6.99
C LYS A 157 -7.49 24.25 -8.08
N LEU A 158 -7.07 23.00 -7.85
CA LEU A 158 -6.34 22.20 -8.84
C LEU A 158 -7.23 21.92 -10.05
N GLY A 159 -8.52 21.65 -9.87
CA GLY A 159 -9.46 21.43 -10.95
C GLY A 159 -9.58 22.64 -11.89
N GLN A 160 -9.77 23.84 -11.34
CA GLN A 160 -9.79 25.08 -12.11
C GLN A 160 -8.47 25.32 -12.86
N TYR A 161 -7.33 25.10 -12.20
CA TYR A 161 -6.02 25.27 -12.83
C TYR A 161 -5.79 24.23 -13.94
N PHE A 162 -6.17 22.97 -13.71
CA PHE A 162 -6.06 21.88 -14.65
C PHE A 162 -6.93 22.12 -15.88
N ASP A 163 -8.19 22.52 -15.72
CA ASP A 163 -9.08 22.82 -16.85
C ASP A 163 -8.51 23.94 -17.74
N ALA A 164 -7.92 24.96 -17.13
CA ALA A 164 -7.37 26.14 -17.79
C ALA A 164 -5.95 25.96 -18.39
N ARG A 165 -5.19 24.94 -17.96
CA ARG A 165 -3.77 24.77 -18.35
C ARG A 165 -3.44 23.44 -19.00
N TYR A 166 -4.19 22.38 -18.71
CA TYR A 166 -3.97 21.06 -19.29
C TYR A 166 -4.68 20.98 -20.66
N PRO A 167 -3.94 20.78 -21.77
CA PRO A 167 -4.54 20.67 -23.10
C PRO A 167 -5.36 19.39 -23.24
N GLU A 168 -6.23 19.30 -24.23
CA GLU A 168 -6.79 18.00 -24.63
C GLU A 168 -5.66 17.11 -25.19
N PRO A 169 -5.52 15.85 -24.73
CA PRO A 169 -4.62 14.89 -25.34
C PRO A 169 -5.02 14.59 -26.80
N ASN A 170 -4.07 14.10 -27.60
CA ASN A 170 -4.39 13.55 -28.92
C ASN A 170 -5.33 12.33 -28.76
N PRO A 171 -6.55 12.33 -29.36
CA PRO A 171 -7.48 11.20 -29.25
C PRO A 171 -6.86 9.86 -29.65
N ASP A 172 -6.01 9.83 -30.68
CA ASP A 172 -5.35 8.60 -31.17
C ASP A 172 -4.31 8.04 -30.20
N ALA A 173 -3.88 8.82 -29.19
CA ALA A 173 -2.92 8.42 -28.17
C ALA A 173 -3.57 8.03 -26.83
N VAL A 174 -4.86 8.34 -26.64
CA VAL A 174 -5.59 8.03 -25.40
C VAL A 174 -5.94 6.54 -25.39
N GLY A 175 -5.57 5.84 -24.31
CA GLY A 175 -5.96 4.44 -24.10
C GLY A 175 -7.43 4.29 -23.71
N ALA A 176 -7.85 3.06 -23.38
CA ALA A 176 -9.23 2.79 -22.96
C ALA A 176 -9.66 3.65 -21.74
N PRO A 177 -10.95 3.89 -21.46
CA PRO A 177 -11.39 4.56 -20.24
C PRO A 177 -10.86 3.89 -18.96
N VAL A 178 -10.55 4.65 -17.90
CA VAL A 178 -9.93 4.09 -16.67
C VAL A 178 -10.82 3.02 -16.02
N ALA A 179 -12.14 3.16 -16.09
CA ALA A 179 -13.07 2.15 -15.57
C ALA A 179 -12.92 0.79 -16.27
N GLU A 180 -12.76 0.78 -17.59
CA GLU A 180 -12.53 -0.44 -18.38
C GLU A 180 -11.18 -1.06 -18.06
N ARG A 181 -10.12 -0.24 -17.94
CA ARG A 181 -8.80 -0.72 -17.52
C ARG A 181 -8.85 -1.36 -16.14
N ARG A 182 -9.52 -0.72 -15.16
CA ARG A 182 -9.69 -1.27 -13.80
C ARG A 182 -10.37 -2.65 -13.82
N ALA A 183 -11.40 -2.84 -14.66
CA ALA A 183 -12.06 -4.14 -14.81
C ALA A 183 -11.14 -5.21 -15.44
N LEU A 184 -10.40 -4.86 -16.50
CA LEU A 184 -9.44 -5.77 -17.14
C LEU A 184 -8.29 -6.14 -16.19
N ILE A 185 -7.79 -5.19 -15.40
CA ILE A 185 -6.74 -5.40 -14.39
C ILE A 185 -7.22 -6.39 -13.31
N GLN A 186 -8.46 -6.25 -12.82
CA GLN A 186 -9.03 -7.19 -11.83
C GLN A 186 -9.10 -8.63 -12.35
N GLU A 187 -9.47 -8.82 -13.62
CA GLU A 187 -9.49 -10.14 -14.25
C GLU A 187 -8.06 -10.70 -14.47
N LEU A 188 -7.09 -9.86 -14.85
CA LEU A 188 -5.68 -10.26 -14.92
C LEU A 188 -5.12 -10.64 -13.55
N ASP A 189 -5.45 -9.90 -12.49
CA ASP A 189 -5.03 -10.22 -11.11
C ASP A 189 -5.63 -11.55 -10.62
N ARG A 190 -6.88 -11.86 -10.99
CA ARG A 190 -7.49 -13.18 -10.75
C ARG A 190 -6.70 -14.30 -11.43
N GLN A 191 -6.41 -14.16 -12.73
CA GLN A 191 -5.65 -15.14 -13.51
C GLN A 191 -4.21 -15.31 -12.98
N LEU A 192 -3.55 -14.21 -12.60
CA LEU A 192 -2.22 -14.22 -11.97
C LEU A 192 -2.21 -14.99 -10.64
N GLY A 193 -3.26 -14.86 -9.83
CA GLY A 193 -3.46 -15.62 -8.59
C GLY A 193 -3.63 -17.13 -8.83
N GLU A 194 -4.35 -17.51 -9.88
CA GLU A 194 -4.53 -18.91 -10.30
C GLU A 194 -3.22 -19.52 -10.81
N LEU A 195 -2.49 -18.83 -11.68
CA LEU A 195 -1.16 -19.25 -12.16
C LEU A 195 -0.15 -19.37 -11.01
N GLY A 196 -0.14 -18.40 -10.09
CA GLY A 196 0.70 -18.45 -8.89
C GLY A 196 0.40 -19.68 -8.02
N SER A 197 -0.88 -20.02 -7.86
CA SER A 197 -1.31 -21.23 -7.16
C SER A 197 -0.86 -22.51 -7.87
N GLY A 198 -0.99 -22.56 -9.20
CA GLY A 198 -0.51 -23.69 -10.02
C GLY A 198 1.00 -23.90 -9.94
N ILE A 199 1.80 -22.82 -10.02
CA ILE A 199 3.26 -22.87 -9.85
C ILE A 199 3.62 -23.40 -8.46
N ASN A 200 2.97 -22.89 -7.40
CA ASN A 200 3.21 -23.35 -6.03
C ASN A 200 2.89 -24.85 -5.83
N GLN A 201 1.86 -25.38 -6.49
CA GLN A 201 1.55 -26.81 -6.47
C GLN A 201 2.61 -27.66 -7.20
N ILE A 202 3.16 -27.18 -8.31
CA ILE A 202 4.27 -27.86 -9.01
C ILE A 202 5.54 -27.83 -8.15
N ASP A 203 5.86 -26.70 -7.54
CA ASP A 203 7.02 -26.56 -6.64
C ASP A 203 6.91 -27.49 -5.43
N ALA A 204 5.71 -27.65 -4.86
CA ALA A 204 5.45 -28.61 -3.80
C ALA A 204 5.67 -30.07 -4.27
N LYS A 205 5.18 -30.45 -5.45
CA LYS A 205 5.41 -31.79 -6.04
C LYS A 205 6.89 -32.05 -6.32
N LEU A 206 7.60 -31.09 -6.89
CA LEU A 206 9.05 -31.20 -7.15
C LEU A 206 9.83 -31.42 -5.84
N ARG A 207 9.50 -30.68 -4.76
CA ARG A 207 10.09 -30.88 -3.44
C ARG A 207 9.81 -32.27 -2.86
N GLN A 208 8.58 -32.79 -3.02
CA GLN A 208 8.21 -34.15 -2.60
C GLN A 208 9.02 -35.24 -3.35
N LEU A 209 9.34 -35.00 -4.63
CA LEU A 209 10.19 -35.87 -5.44
C LEU A 209 11.71 -35.73 -5.15
N GLY A 210 12.09 -35.00 -4.09
CA GLY A 210 13.49 -34.79 -3.70
C GLY A 210 14.24 -33.77 -4.57
N VAL A 211 13.54 -33.07 -5.48
CA VAL A 211 14.13 -32.09 -6.38
C VAL A 211 14.29 -30.77 -5.64
N ARG A 212 15.50 -30.49 -5.16
CA ARG A 212 15.87 -29.13 -4.74
C ARG A 212 16.04 -28.26 -5.99
N GLU A 213 15.28 -27.18 -6.08
CA GLU A 213 15.60 -26.13 -7.04
C GLU A 213 16.95 -25.47 -6.66
N PRO A 214 17.78 -25.07 -7.64
CA PRO A 214 18.85 -24.12 -7.36
C PRO A 214 18.20 -22.85 -6.78
N HIS A 215 18.75 -22.34 -5.67
CA HIS A 215 18.23 -21.11 -5.06
C HIS A 215 18.23 -19.97 -6.09
N ARG A 216 17.05 -19.46 -6.46
CA ARG A 216 16.96 -18.08 -6.94
C ARG A 216 17.38 -17.19 -5.78
N LEU A 217 18.52 -16.52 -5.92
CA LEU A 217 18.87 -15.41 -5.04
C LEU A 217 17.74 -14.37 -5.11
N PRO A 218 17.26 -13.85 -3.97
CA PRO A 218 16.33 -12.72 -3.99
C PRO A 218 17.09 -11.45 -4.43
N GLY A 219 16.52 -10.69 -5.35
CA GLY A 219 17.12 -9.43 -5.83
C GLY A 219 17.66 -9.52 -7.26
N GLY A 220 16.75 -9.35 -8.22
CA GLY A 220 17.05 -9.01 -9.61
C GLY A 220 16.33 -7.73 -10.00
N ALA A 221 16.46 -6.71 -9.14
CA ALA A 221 15.98 -5.33 -9.28
C ALA A 221 16.83 -4.45 -8.35
#